data_AF-A0A653D108-F1
#
_entry.id   AF-A0A653D108-F1
#
_cell.length_a   1.000
_cell.length_b   1.000
_cell.length_c   1.000
_cell.angle_alpha   90.00
_cell.angle_beta   90.00
_cell.angle_gamma   90.00
#
_symmetry.space_group_name_H-M   'P 1'
#
loop_
_entity.id
_entity.type
_entity.pdbx_description
1 polymer ?
#
loop_
_entity_poly.entity_id
_entity_poly.type
_entity_poly.pdbx_seq_one_letter_code
_entity_poly.pdbx_strand_id
1 'polypeptide(L)'
;MMLVCVSLILSVVFCVLADPEFLIDTPKCKLPNFPAFTEDTNATYLQLPYPEIQDSKLLTYTTVHDNRAYLHLNTTAIDEIFNKQLGRSNVNCFYSYVRRNGSELLPDVGVSFSRWIPFSSMVELSENTVLTQCTLYGHYPIYMNIHTPITIPEQLKERLRNGTAKKTKPLSVLFIVIDSVSRLNVERTMPRTKRFLVENGFLEYMGYNKIDDNTFPNFNALITGFDLRMSYAVCRPFEVGMLDECPMIWYDYRDNGYVTAYAEDWADLSTYNYEKKGFLNPPTDYYFKPYFDACRSILYNTIIDSMPFYCGPQTQGERILDIAKDFANAFKNQPKFGIFWMNTFSHENVTSPTRMDEVFERYFTDLKNDGILEDNMVILLADHGMRFGPIRTTIQGWYEERLPVNFISVPSWFQQAYPRNTRTSKRMQES
;
A
#
# COMPACT_ATOMS: atom_id res chain seq x y z
N MET A 1 -2.87 69.55 19.44
CA MET A 1 -3.90 68.51 19.70
C MET A 1 -4.28 67.90 18.35
N MET A 2 -3.61 66.79 18.01
CA MET A 2 -4.19 65.46 17.71
C MET A 2 -5.09 65.46 16.46
N LEU A 3 -4.56 65.10 15.28
CA LEU A 3 -4.39 63.73 14.74
C LEU A 3 -5.65 62.86 14.82
N VAL A 4 -6.29 62.64 13.67
CA VAL A 4 -6.72 61.29 13.23
C VAL A 4 -6.54 61.22 11.70
N CYS A 5 -5.43 60.64 11.25
CA CYS A 5 -5.29 60.12 9.90
C CYS A 5 -5.87 58.71 9.90
N VAL A 6 -6.93 58.49 9.11
CA VAL A 6 -7.46 57.15 8.85
C VAL A 6 -6.56 56.49 7.81
N SER A 7 -5.63 55.66 8.26
CA SER A 7 -4.90 54.73 7.38
C SER A 7 -5.69 53.44 7.26
N LEU A 8 -6.40 53.27 6.13
CA LEU A 8 -6.78 51.94 5.66
C LEU A 8 -5.49 51.19 5.31
N ILE A 9 -5.10 50.25 6.15
CA ILE A 9 -4.10 49.25 5.78
C ILE A 9 -4.82 48.24 4.88
N LEU A 10 -4.77 48.47 3.57
CA LEU A 10 -4.99 47.41 2.59
C LEU A 10 -3.90 46.37 2.81
N SER A 11 -4.27 45.27 3.47
CA SER A 11 -3.47 44.06 3.48
C SER A 11 -3.58 43.48 2.07
N VAL A 12 -2.67 43.86 1.18
CA VAL A 12 -2.51 43.24 -0.13
C VAL A 12 -2.02 41.82 0.13
N VAL A 13 -2.99 40.91 0.28
CA VAL A 13 -2.76 39.49 0.01
C VAL A 13 -2.40 39.46 -1.46
N PHE A 14 -1.11 39.29 -1.76
CA PHE A 14 -0.69 38.79 -3.06
C PHE A 14 -1.27 37.39 -3.19
N CYS A 15 -2.52 37.31 -3.65
CA CYS A 15 -3.00 36.14 -4.34
C CYS A 15 -2.17 36.11 -5.61
N VAL A 16 -1.10 35.30 -5.62
CA VAL A 16 -0.48 34.90 -6.87
C VAL A 16 -1.61 34.23 -7.64
N LEU A 17 -2.15 34.93 -8.62
CA LEU A 17 -3.08 34.32 -9.56
C LEU A 17 -2.30 33.19 -10.20
N ALA A 18 -2.73 31.95 -9.98
CA ALA A 18 -2.11 30.78 -10.58
C ALA A 18 -1.99 31.04 -12.08
N ASP A 19 -0.76 30.99 -12.60
CA ASP A 19 -0.53 31.03 -14.03
C ASP A 19 -1.15 29.75 -14.61
N PRO A 20 -2.16 29.82 -15.49
CA PRO A 20 -2.75 28.62 -16.07
C PRO A 20 -1.71 27.76 -16.82
N GLU A 21 -0.57 28.33 -17.22
CA GLU A 21 0.48 27.64 -17.98
C GLU A 21 1.45 26.83 -17.09
N PHE A 22 1.64 27.20 -15.81
CA PHE A 22 2.64 26.58 -14.93
C PHE A 22 2.08 26.23 -13.55
N LEU A 23 2.33 24.99 -13.10
CA LEU A 23 2.09 24.55 -11.71
C LEU A 23 3.07 25.20 -10.74
N ILE A 24 4.33 25.37 -11.17
CA ILE A 24 5.37 26.06 -10.42
C ILE A 24 6.03 27.03 -11.39
N ASP A 25 6.03 28.31 -11.07
CA ASP A 25 6.77 29.32 -11.83
C ASP A 25 7.66 30.14 -10.90
N THR A 26 8.91 29.70 -10.80
CA THR A 26 9.96 30.41 -10.07
C THR A 26 11.15 30.68 -10.99
N PRO A 27 12.04 31.63 -10.65
CA PRO A 27 13.24 31.89 -11.45
C PRO A 27 14.18 30.68 -11.62
N LYS A 28 14.06 29.66 -10.76
CA LYS A 28 14.93 28.47 -10.77
C LYS A 28 14.23 27.18 -11.21
N CYS A 29 12.91 27.15 -11.19
CA CYS A 29 12.11 25.97 -11.49
C CYS A 29 10.83 26.41 -12.19
N LYS A 30 10.59 25.84 -13.37
CA LYS A 30 9.34 25.99 -14.11
C LYS A 30 8.76 24.61 -14.33
N LEU A 31 7.54 24.38 -13.85
CA LEU A 31 6.81 23.14 -14.00
C LEU A 31 5.54 23.42 -14.82
N PRO A 32 5.45 23.00 -16.09
CA PRO A 32 4.27 23.27 -16.90
C PRO A 32 3.03 22.58 -16.35
N ASN A 33 1.87 23.22 -16.52
CA ASN A 33 0.57 22.69 -16.15
C ASN A 33 -0.09 22.00 -17.34
N PHE A 34 0.27 20.73 -17.55
CA PHE A 34 -0.32 19.93 -18.63
C PHE A 34 -1.77 19.54 -18.30
N PRO A 35 -2.68 19.53 -19.30
CA PRO A 35 -3.99 18.94 -19.14
C PRO A 35 -3.88 17.41 -19.02
N ALA A 36 -4.83 16.79 -18.32
CA ALA A 36 -4.88 15.34 -18.18
C ALA A 36 -4.94 14.62 -19.54
N PHE A 37 -5.68 15.16 -20.49
CA PHE A 37 -5.89 14.58 -21.82
C PHE A 37 -5.32 15.46 -22.93
N THR A 38 -4.42 14.92 -23.72
CA THR A 38 -3.83 15.43 -24.96
C THR A 38 -3.92 14.38 -26.07
N GLU A 39 -3.54 14.73 -27.31
CA GLU A 39 -3.47 13.77 -28.42
C GLU A 39 -2.60 12.55 -28.07
N ASP A 40 -1.43 12.81 -27.47
CA ASP A 40 -0.47 11.81 -27.01
C ASP A 40 -1.02 10.88 -25.92
N THR A 41 -1.69 11.42 -24.90
CA THR A 41 -2.26 10.60 -23.82
C THR A 41 -3.52 9.86 -24.27
N ASN A 42 -4.31 10.46 -25.17
CA ASN A 42 -5.52 9.81 -25.71
C ASN A 42 -5.18 8.56 -26.52
N ALA A 43 -4.04 8.56 -27.21
CA ALA A 43 -3.56 7.39 -27.95
C ALA A 43 -3.15 6.21 -27.03
N THR A 44 -2.85 6.47 -25.75
CA THR A 44 -2.38 5.45 -24.79
C THR A 44 -3.42 5.08 -23.75
N TYR A 45 -4.48 5.88 -23.58
CA TYR A 45 -5.57 5.66 -22.65
C TYR A 45 -6.61 4.68 -23.20
N LEU A 46 -7.03 3.72 -22.37
CA LEU A 46 -8.11 2.78 -22.69
C LEU A 46 -8.85 2.39 -21.40
N GLN A 47 -10.17 2.56 -21.30
CA GLN A 47 -10.86 2.02 -20.11
C GLN A 47 -10.80 0.48 -20.12
N LEU A 48 -10.03 -0.12 -19.21
CA LEU A 48 -9.97 -1.56 -19.02
C LEU A 48 -10.97 -1.98 -17.93
N PRO A 49 -11.81 -3.01 -18.17
CA PRO A 49 -12.73 -3.50 -17.16
C PRO A 49 -11.98 -4.20 -16.03
N TYR A 50 -12.54 -4.21 -14.81
CA TYR A 50 -12.03 -5.11 -13.78
C TYR A 50 -12.16 -6.56 -14.28
N PRO A 51 -11.11 -7.41 -14.23
CA PRO A 51 -11.20 -8.77 -14.74
C PRO A 51 -12.21 -9.55 -13.91
N GLU A 52 -13.13 -10.27 -14.54
CA GLU A 52 -14.09 -11.08 -13.80
C GLU A 52 -13.34 -12.14 -12.98
N ILE A 53 -13.42 -12.01 -11.65
CA ILE A 53 -13.17 -13.14 -10.76
C ILE A 53 -14.38 -14.05 -10.97
N GLN A 54 -14.14 -15.27 -11.43
CA GLN A 54 -15.18 -16.28 -11.50
C GLN A 54 -15.82 -16.34 -10.10
N ASP A 55 -17.09 -15.94 -10.01
CA ASP A 55 -17.86 -15.59 -8.80
C ASP A 55 -17.77 -16.67 -7.71
N SER A 56 -16.63 -16.71 -7.02
CA SER A 56 -16.25 -17.78 -6.12
C SER A 56 -16.34 -17.22 -4.71
N LYS A 57 -17.52 -17.39 -4.13
CA LYS A 57 -17.73 -17.16 -2.70
C LYS A 57 -16.55 -17.77 -1.93
N LEU A 58 -15.99 -16.99 -1.01
CA LEU A 58 -14.86 -17.44 -0.21
C LEU A 58 -15.25 -18.68 0.59
N LEU A 59 -14.62 -19.83 0.30
CA LEU A 59 -14.88 -21.07 1.04
C LEU A 59 -14.23 -21.05 2.44
N THR A 60 -13.28 -20.16 2.67
CA THR A 60 -12.63 -19.99 3.97
C THR A 60 -12.44 -18.51 4.32
N TYR A 61 -12.50 -18.18 5.60
CA TYR A 61 -12.27 -16.84 6.14
C TYR A 61 -11.63 -16.92 7.53
N THR A 62 -11.10 -15.82 8.03
CA THR A 62 -10.51 -15.76 9.37
C THR A 62 -11.20 -14.72 10.26
N THR A 63 -11.15 -14.94 11.57
CA THR A 63 -11.58 -13.97 12.58
C THR A 63 -10.54 -13.90 13.68
N VAL A 64 -10.44 -12.75 14.35
CA VAL A 64 -9.61 -12.58 15.55
C VAL A 64 -10.48 -12.15 16.72
N HIS A 65 -10.47 -12.95 17.79
CA HIS A 65 -11.19 -12.65 19.04
C HIS A 65 -10.25 -12.90 20.22
N ASP A 66 -10.20 -11.95 21.16
CA ASP A 66 -9.31 -11.99 22.33
C ASP A 66 -7.84 -12.30 21.97
N ASN A 67 -7.37 -11.69 20.87
CA ASN A 67 -6.01 -11.89 20.34
C ASN A 67 -5.70 -13.34 19.91
N ARG A 68 -6.73 -14.13 19.60
CA ARG A 68 -6.62 -15.50 19.06
C ARG A 68 -7.23 -15.53 17.66
N ALA A 69 -6.50 -16.09 16.71
CA ALA A 69 -6.94 -16.20 15.32
C ALA A 69 -7.62 -17.54 15.07
N TYR A 70 -8.73 -17.51 14.33
CA TYR A 70 -9.49 -18.69 13.95
C TYR A 70 -9.66 -18.72 12.44
N LEU A 71 -9.43 -19.89 11.85
CA LEU A 71 -9.76 -20.20 10.47
C LEU A 71 -11.11 -20.92 10.42
N HIS A 72 -11.99 -20.44 9.55
CA HIS A 72 -13.36 -20.94 9.40
C HIS A 72 -13.60 -21.48 8.00
N LEU A 73 -14.44 -22.50 7.95
CA LEU A 73 -15.06 -22.99 6.74
C LEU A 73 -16.37 -22.25 6.50
N ASN A 74 -16.53 -21.62 5.34
CA ASN A 74 -17.78 -21.01 4.93
C ASN A 74 -18.74 -22.08 4.39
N THR A 75 -19.43 -22.75 5.31
CA THR A 75 -20.31 -23.85 4.97
C THR A 75 -21.46 -23.43 4.08
N THR A 76 -21.97 -22.20 4.25
CA THR A 76 -23.01 -21.63 3.41
C THR A 76 -22.54 -21.49 1.96
N ALA A 77 -21.34 -20.94 1.74
CA ALA A 77 -20.77 -20.85 0.39
C ALA A 77 -20.55 -22.22 -0.25
N ILE A 78 -20.06 -23.20 0.52
CA ILE A 78 -19.88 -24.58 0.03
C ILE A 78 -21.23 -25.19 -0.35
N ASP A 79 -22.24 -25.02 0.49
CA ASP A 79 -23.59 -25.54 0.23
C ASP A 79 -24.18 -24.88 -1.02
N GLU A 80 -24.00 -23.58 -1.22
CA GLU A 80 -24.51 -22.90 -2.42
C GLU A 80 -23.81 -23.36 -3.72
N ILE A 81 -22.50 -23.62 -3.66
CA ILE A 81 -21.70 -24.01 -4.83
C ILE A 81 -21.87 -25.51 -5.15
N PHE A 82 -21.84 -26.39 -4.15
CA PHE A 82 -21.72 -27.84 -4.36
C PHE A 82 -22.98 -28.66 -4.04
N ASN A 83 -23.97 -28.10 -3.32
CA ASN A 83 -25.16 -28.86 -2.89
C ASN A 83 -26.19 -29.09 -4.01
N LYS A 84 -26.05 -28.44 -5.18
CA LYS A 84 -26.93 -28.67 -6.34
C LYS A 84 -26.57 -29.90 -7.20
N GLN A 85 -25.35 -30.43 -7.11
CA GLN A 85 -24.91 -31.56 -7.97
C GLN A 85 -23.95 -32.57 -7.30
N LEU A 86 -23.19 -32.19 -6.28
CA LEU A 86 -22.02 -32.96 -5.82
C LEU A 86 -22.05 -33.31 -4.32
N GLY A 87 -22.82 -32.60 -3.49
CA GLY A 87 -23.02 -32.90 -2.06
C GLY A 87 -21.84 -32.48 -1.16
N ARG A 88 -22.12 -31.72 -0.10
CA ARG A 88 -21.12 -31.15 0.83
C ARG A 88 -20.16 -32.17 1.46
N SER A 89 -20.59 -33.40 1.67
CA SER A 89 -19.77 -34.48 2.24
C SER A 89 -18.53 -34.81 1.42
N ASN A 90 -18.51 -34.42 0.14
CA ASN A 90 -17.40 -34.67 -0.77
C ASN A 90 -16.36 -33.55 -0.79
N VAL A 91 -16.54 -32.47 -0.01
CA VAL A 91 -15.58 -31.38 0.12
C VAL A 91 -14.73 -31.57 1.37
N ASN A 92 -13.42 -31.71 1.19
CA ASN A 92 -12.44 -31.80 2.27
C ASN A 92 -11.52 -30.59 2.22
N CYS A 93 -11.34 -29.91 3.36
CA CYS A 93 -10.47 -28.75 3.44
C CYS A 93 -9.32 -28.98 4.41
N PHE A 94 -8.19 -28.42 4.04
CA PHE A 94 -6.92 -28.55 4.73
C PHE A 94 -6.27 -27.18 4.84
N TYR A 95 -5.38 -27.06 5.81
CA TYR A 95 -4.56 -25.88 5.96
C TYR A 95 -3.10 -26.27 6.20
N SER A 96 -2.18 -25.39 5.83
CA SER A 96 -0.75 -25.53 6.09
C SER A 96 -0.15 -24.17 6.45
N TYR A 97 0.62 -24.13 7.53
CA TYR A 97 1.35 -22.94 7.93
C TYR A 97 2.45 -22.59 6.92
N VAL A 98 2.54 -21.30 6.62
CA VAL A 98 3.53 -20.71 5.73
C VAL A 98 4.59 -20.03 6.57
N ARG A 99 5.86 -20.35 6.34
CA ARG A 99 6.99 -19.78 7.08
C ARG A 99 8.04 -19.26 6.11
N ARG A 100 8.62 -18.11 6.43
CA ARG A 100 9.81 -17.58 5.74
C ARG A 100 10.93 -18.62 5.78
N ASN A 101 11.51 -18.91 4.63
CA ASN A 101 12.54 -19.94 4.48
C ASN A 101 13.54 -19.56 3.39
N GLY A 102 14.23 -18.44 3.59
CA GLY A 102 15.29 -18.00 2.70
C GLY A 102 16.58 -18.82 2.83
N SER A 103 17.45 -18.68 1.84
CA SER A 103 18.78 -19.30 1.83
C SER A 103 19.85 -18.37 2.41
N GLU A 104 21.06 -18.86 2.68
CA GLU A 104 22.17 -17.99 3.09
C GLU A 104 22.49 -16.88 2.08
N LEU A 105 22.29 -17.13 0.78
CA LEU A 105 22.58 -16.18 -0.29
C LEU A 105 21.45 -15.20 -0.59
N LEU A 106 20.21 -15.57 -0.25
CA LEU A 106 18.97 -14.82 -0.42
C LEU A 106 18.08 -15.10 0.81
N PRO A 107 18.39 -14.48 1.96
CA PRO A 107 17.73 -14.80 3.24
C PRO A 107 16.26 -14.40 3.27
N ASP A 108 15.86 -13.53 2.37
CA ASP A 108 14.53 -12.95 2.33
C ASP A 108 13.63 -13.54 1.25
N VAL A 109 14.10 -14.50 0.47
CA VAL A 109 13.34 -15.05 -0.66
C VAL A 109 13.00 -16.50 -0.39
N GLY A 110 11.71 -16.82 -0.35
CA GLY A 110 11.22 -18.19 -0.29
C GLY A 110 10.47 -18.52 1.00
N VAL A 111 9.66 -19.57 0.89
CA VAL A 111 8.80 -20.06 1.97
C VAL A 111 8.87 -21.58 2.10
N SER A 112 8.56 -22.06 3.30
CA SER A 112 8.30 -23.47 3.57
C SER A 112 6.86 -23.64 4.04
N PHE A 113 6.32 -24.83 3.82
CA PHE A 113 4.98 -25.21 4.21
C PHE A 113 5.05 -26.33 5.23
N SER A 114 4.20 -26.26 6.26
CA SER A 114 3.99 -27.39 7.17
C SER A 114 3.28 -28.56 6.47
N ARG A 115 3.06 -29.68 7.18
CA ARG A 115 2.16 -30.73 6.70
C ARG A 115 0.73 -30.19 6.58
N TRP A 116 -0.03 -30.70 5.62
CA TRP A 116 -1.46 -30.40 5.51
C TRP A 116 -2.22 -30.97 6.71
N ILE A 117 -3.02 -30.12 7.35
CA ILE A 117 -3.85 -30.46 8.51
C ILE A 117 -5.33 -30.33 8.11
N PRO A 118 -6.13 -31.40 8.24
CA PRO A 118 -7.56 -31.33 7.92
C PRO A 118 -8.31 -30.51 8.97
N PHE A 119 -9.35 -29.80 8.55
CA PHE A 119 -10.31 -29.15 9.44
C PHE A 119 -11.72 -29.20 8.82
N SER A 120 -12.76 -29.27 9.66
CA SER A 120 -14.14 -29.53 9.21
C SER A 120 -15.12 -28.37 9.49
N SER A 121 -14.75 -27.42 10.35
CA SER A 121 -15.58 -26.24 10.66
C SER A 121 -14.73 -25.03 11.02
N MET A 122 -14.12 -25.05 12.20
CA MET A 122 -13.30 -23.98 12.74
C MET A 122 -12.06 -24.58 13.39
N VAL A 123 -10.93 -23.89 13.26
CA VAL A 123 -9.69 -24.24 13.96
C VAL A 123 -9.01 -22.97 14.47
N GLU A 124 -8.50 -23.02 15.69
CA GLU A 124 -7.61 -21.97 16.20
C GLU A 124 -6.24 -22.11 15.57
N LEU A 125 -5.70 -21.02 15.02
CA LEU A 125 -4.41 -20.99 14.38
C LEU A 125 -3.30 -20.74 15.42
N SER A 126 -2.23 -21.52 15.34
CA SER A 126 -1.03 -21.34 16.19
C SER A 126 0.00 -20.39 15.57
N GLU A 127 -0.15 -20.05 14.28
CA GLU A 127 0.74 -19.15 13.53
C GLU A 127 -0.09 -18.22 12.64
N ASN A 128 0.49 -17.09 12.24
CA ASN A 128 -0.27 -16.01 11.58
C ASN A 128 -0.58 -16.31 10.11
N THR A 129 0.32 -16.93 9.34
CA THR A 129 0.11 -17.12 7.90
C THR A 129 -0.22 -18.58 7.57
N VAL A 130 -1.34 -18.78 6.88
CA VAL A 130 -1.84 -20.12 6.56
C VAL A 130 -2.35 -20.20 5.12
N LEU A 131 -1.86 -21.19 4.39
CA LEU A 131 -2.38 -21.60 3.09
C LEU A 131 -3.52 -22.58 3.32
N THR A 132 -4.67 -22.35 2.69
CA THR A 132 -5.83 -23.24 2.72
C THR A 132 -6.06 -23.85 1.35
N GLN A 133 -6.49 -25.10 1.35
CA GLN A 133 -6.91 -25.80 0.14
C GLN A 133 -8.16 -26.62 0.44
N CYS A 134 -9.16 -26.52 -0.43
CA CYS A 134 -10.30 -27.44 -0.43
C CYS A 134 -10.27 -28.30 -1.69
N THR A 135 -10.62 -29.57 -1.53
CA THR A 135 -10.67 -30.56 -2.58
C THR A 135 -12.04 -31.22 -2.67
N LEU A 136 -12.47 -31.53 -3.89
CA LEU A 136 -13.62 -32.38 -4.16
C LEU A 136 -13.18 -33.86 -4.27
N TYR A 137 -13.98 -34.76 -3.69
CA TYR A 137 -13.72 -36.20 -3.58
C TYR A 137 -12.37 -36.55 -2.93
N GLY A 138 -11.81 -35.62 -2.15
CA GLY A 138 -10.53 -35.77 -1.47
C GLY A 138 -9.27 -35.61 -2.34
N HIS A 139 -9.39 -35.27 -3.63
CA HIS A 139 -8.20 -35.16 -4.51
C HIS A 139 -8.24 -34.05 -5.56
N TYR A 140 -9.42 -33.54 -5.97
CA TYR A 140 -9.48 -32.48 -6.98
C TYR A 140 -9.48 -31.09 -6.31
N PRO A 141 -8.42 -30.28 -6.42
CA PRO A 141 -8.40 -28.94 -5.82
C PRO A 141 -9.46 -28.06 -6.47
N ILE A 142 -10.31 -27.43 -5.66
CA ILE A 142 -11.42 -26.56 -6.09
C ILE A 142 -11.31 -25.14 -5.52
N TYR A 143 -10.45 -24.94 -4.53
CA TYR A 143 -10.27 -23.65 -3.87
C TYR A 143 -8.92 -23.63 -3.18
N MET A 144 -8.21 -22.50 -3.30
CA MET A 144 -7.02 -22.23 -2.51
C MET A 144 -7.00 -20.75 -2.13
N ASN A 145 -6.56 -20.45 -0.91
CA ASN A 145 -6.42 -19.09 -0.43
C ASN A 145 -5.31 -19.02 0.62
N ILE A 146 -4.74 -17.84 0.85
CA ILE A 146 -3.82 -17.60 1.94
C ILE A 146 -4.50 -16.62 2.90
N HIS A 147 -4.37 -16.85 4.20
CA HIS A 147 -4.85 -15.93 5.22
C HIS A 147 -3.69 -15.51 6.10
N THR A 148 -3.74 -14.27 6.60
CA THR A 148 -2.73 -13.73 7.51
C THR A 148 -3.36 -12.87 8.62
N PRO A 149 -4.25 -13.46 9.46
CA PRO A 149 -4.89 -12.73 10.55
C PRO A 149 -3.86 -12.06 11.47
N ILE A 150 -4.16 -10.82 11.86
CA ILE A 150 -3.29 -10.01 12.71
C ILE A 150 -3.57 -10.35 14.18
N THR A 151 -2.60 -11.02 14.82
CA THR A 151 -2.56 -11.21 16.28
C THR A 151 -1.35 -10.48 16.86
N ILE A 152 -1.44 -10.09 18.12
CA ILE A 152 -0.40 -9.36 18.86
C ILE A 152 0.49 -10.38 19.58
N PRO A 153 1.75 -10.58 19.17
CA PRO A 153 2.68 -11.48 19.87
C PRO A 153 3.05 -10.93 21.25
N GLU A 154 3.43 -11.79 22.18
CA GLU A 154 3.67 -11.38 23.58
C GLU A 154 4.78 -10.33 23.71
N GLN A 155 5.86 -10.47 22.92
CA GLN A 155 6.94 -9.47 22.85
C GLN A 155 6.42 -8.07 22.48
N LEU A 156 5.45 -7.99 21.56
CA LEU A 156 4.83 -6.72 21.19
C LEU A 156 3.91 -6.21 22.30
N LYS A 157 3.16 -7.08 22.99
CA LYS A 157 2.34 -6.66 24.14
C LYS A 157 3.19 -6.05 25.25
N GLU A 158 4.35 -6.62 25.53
CA GLU A 158 5.31 -6.07 26.50
C GLU A 158 5.80 -4.69 26.08
N ARG A 159 6.19 -4.52 24.80
CA ARG A 159 6.61 -3.21 24.27
C ARG A 159 5.49 -2.16 24.37
N LEU A 160 4.26 -2.54 24.01
CA LEU A 160 3.09 -1.66 24.06
C LEU A 160 2.72 -1.27 25.51
N ARG A 161 2.84 -2.19 26.48
CA ARG A 161 2.66 -1.87 27.90
C ARG A 161 3.67 -0.84 28.39
N ASN A 162 4.94 -0.99 28.02
CA ASN A 162 6.03 -0.10 28.45
C ASN A 162 5.99 1.29 27.77
N GLY A 163 5.36 1.41 26.60
CA GLY A 163 5.30 2.66 25.81
C GLY A 163 4.26 3.70 26.23
N THR A 164 3.45 3.44 27.27
CA THR A 164 2.21 4.20 27.57
C THR A 164 2.38 5.57 28.26
N ALA A 165 3.60 6.12 28.34
CA ALA A 165 3.87 7.39 29.04
C ALA A 165 4.15 8.59 28.11
N LYS A 166 3.44 8.76 26.99
CA LYS A 166 3.57 9.97 26.14
C LYS A 166 2.54 11.04 26.53
N LYS A 167 3.01 12.27 26.78
CA LYS A 167 2.17 13.43 27.15
C LYS A 167 1.23 13.91 26.03
N THR A 168 1.49 13.52 24.78
CA THR A 168 0.76 13.94 23.58
C THR A 168 0.30 12.74 22.77
N LYS A 169 -0.91 12.80 22.19
CA LYS A 169 -1.44 11.77 21.28
C LYS A 169 -0.46 11.60 20.11
N PRO A 170 0.15 10.41 19.92
CA PRO A 170 1.04 10.16 18.79
C PRO A 170 0.24 10.14 17.48
N LEU A 171 0.83 10.69 16.41
CA LEU A 171 0.25 10.62 15.06
C LEU A 171 0.63 9.30 14.42
N SER A 172 -0.36 8.47 14.12
CA SER A 172 -0.21 7.26 13.32
C SER A 172 -0.10 7.59 11.84
N VAL A 173 0.63 6.78 11.07
CA VAL A 173 0.90 7.03 9.65
C VAL A 173 0.69 5.76 8.82
N LEU A 174 -0.07 5.88 7.74
CA LEU A 174 -0.31 4.80 6.78
C LEU A 174 0.06 5.28 5.37
N PHE A 175 1.03 4.60 4.76
CA PHE A 175 1.41 4.78 3.37
C PHE A 175 0.70 3.73 2.52
N ILE A 176 -0.09 4.20 1.56
CA ILE A 176 -0.69 3.42 0.48
C ILE A 176 0.11 3.78 -0.77
N VAL A 177 0.92 2.85 -1.26
CA VAL A 177 1.87 3.10 -2.36
C VAL A 177 1.39 2.37 -3.61
N ILE A 178 1.35 3.07 -4.73
CA ILE A 178 1.10 2.49 -6.06
C ILE A 178 2.33 2.74 -6.91
N ASP A 179 2.94 1.68 -7.45
CA ASP A 179 4.09 1.83 -8.33
C ASP A 179 3.70 2.48 -9.67
N SER A 180 4.56 3.35 -10.21
CA SER A 180 4.50 3.82 -11.60
C SER A 180 3.30 4.69 -11.98
N VAL A 181 2.67 5.37 -11.04
CA VAL A 181 1.49 6.21 -11.29
C VAL A 181 1.78 7.72 -11.11
N SER A 182 1.62 8.48 -12.19
CA SER A 182 1.74 9.95 -12.16
C SER A 182 0.45 10.62 -11.67
N ARG A 183 0.57 11.89 -11.24
CA ARG A 183 -0.58 12.73 -10.91
C ARG A 183 -1.66 12.75 -12.01
N LEU A 184 -1.25 13.06 -13.25
CA LEU A 184 -2.17 13.16 -14.38
C LEU A 184 -2.67 11.79 -14.84
N ASN A 185 -1.90 10.72 -14.61
CA ASN A 185 -2.37 9.37 -14.84
C ASN A 185 -3.52 9.00 -13.90
N VAL A 186 -3.48 9.39 -12.62
CA VAL A 186 -4.62 9.24 -11.70
C VAL A 186 -5.84 10.03 -12.20
N GLU A 187 -5.67 11.25 -12.69
CA GLU A 187 -6.78 12.03 -13.27
C GLU A 187 -7.45 11.30 -14.44
N ARG A 188 -6.67 10.61 -15.27
CA ARG A 188 -7.19 9.84 -16.40
C ARG A 188 -7.80 8.50 -15.98
N THR A 189 -7.11 7.75 -15.14
CA THR A 189 -7.38 6.32 -14.92
C THR A 189 -8.11 6.01 -13.64
N MET A 190 -8.04 6.90 -12.64
CA MET A 190 -8.71 6.72 -11.34
C MET A 190 -9.54 7.94 -10.93
N PRO A 191 -10.45 8.44 -11.80
CA PRO A 191 -11.19 9.68 -11.54
C PRO A 191 -12.14 9.59 -10.34
N ARG A 192 -12.74 8.42 -10.05
CA ARG A 192 -13.62 8.26 -8.88
C ARG A 192 -12.82 8.37 -7.59
N THR A 193 -11.68 7.70 -7.54
CA THR A 193 -10.72 7.77 -6.44
C THR A 193 -10.25 9.20 -6.22
N LYS A 194 -9.80 9.89 -7.28
CA LYS A 194 -9.34 11.29 -7.16
C LYS A 194 -10.43 12.20 -6.61
N ARG A 195 -11.65 12.08 -7.13
CA ARG A 195 -12.79 12.86 -6.64
C ARG A 195 -13.01 12.63 -5.14
N PHE A 196 -13.02 11.37 -4.71
CA PHE A 196 -13.14 11.05 -3.28
C PHE A 196 -12.04 11.73 -2.46
N LEU A 197 -10.77 11.61 -2.87
CA LEU A 197 -9.64 12.18 -2.12
C LEU A 197 -9.79 13.69 -1.95
N VAL A 198 -10.09 14.41 -3.04
CA VAL A 198 -10.28 15.87 -3.02
C VAL A 198 -11.48 16.28 -2.17
N GLU A 199 -12.63 15.63 -2.34
CA GLU A 199 -13.85 15.93 -1.57
C GLU A 199 -13.71 15.65 -0.07
N ASN A 200 -12.79 14.75 0.30
CA ASN A 200 -12.52 14.38 1.69
C ASN A 200 -11.26 15.06 2.26
N GLY A 201 -10.76 16.10 1.59
CA GLY A 201 -9.74 17.00 2.14
C GLY A 201 -8.32 16.45 2.12
N PHE A 202 -8.04 15.43 1.29
CA PHE A 202 -6.65 15.08 0.98
C PHE A 202 -6.02 16.23 0.20
N LEU A 203 -4.79 16.59 0.58
CA LEU A 203 -4.01 17.63 -0.09
C LEU A 203 -3.18 16.98 -1.19
N GLU A 204 -3.34 17.44 -2.42
CA GLU A 204 -2.55 17.02 -3.58
C GLU A 204 -1.24 17.81 -3.64
N TYR A 205 -0.10 17.14 -3.58
CA TYR A 205 1.22 17.76 -3.71
C TYR A 205 1.62 17.79 -5.18
N MET A 206 1.08 18.78 -5.91
CA MET A 206 1.20 18.87 -7.38
C MET A 206 2.65 18.97 -7.87
N GLY A 207 3.54 19.53 -7.04
CA GLY A 207 4.98 19.67 -7.32
C GLY A 207 5.86 18.51 -6.83
N TYR A 208 5.27 17.43 -6.29
CA TYR A 208 6.05 16.29 -5.80
C TYR A 208 6.83 15.64 -6.95
N ASN A 209 8.14 15.48 -6.77
CA ASN A 209 9.04 14.97 -7.79
C ASN A 209 9.81 13.76 -7.27
N LYS A 210 10.08 12.82 -8.18
CA LYS A 210 11.01 11.72 -7.95
C LYS A 210 12.46 12.23 -7.83
N ILE A 211 13.32 11.45 -7.20
CA ILE A 211 14.74 11.76 -6.97
C ILE A 211 15.65 11.13 -8.02
N ASP A 212 15.32 9.93 -8.51
CA ASP A 212 16.12 9.17 -9.46
C ASP A 212 15.22 8.30 -10.36
N ASP A 213 15.80 7.37 -11.12
CA ASP A 213 15.12 6.73 -12.22
C ASP A 213 14.06 5.71 -11.82
N ASN A 214 14.33 4.81 -10.87
CA ASN A 214 13.49 3.65 -10.56
C ASN A 214 13.07 3.58 -9.08
N THR A 215 12.35 2.53 -8.71
CA THR A 215 11.72 2.33 -7.41
C THR A 215 12.66 2.48 -6.23
N PHE A 216 13.74 1.70 -6.19
CA PHE A 216 14.65 1.66 -5.05
C PHE A 216 15.20 3.03 -4.61
N PRO A 217 15.88 3.83 -5.45
CA PRO A 217 16.39 5.13 -5.04
C PRO A 217 15.29 6.13 -4.65
N ASN A 218 14.16 6.13 -5.35
CA ASN A 218 13.07 7.05 -5.06
C ASN A 218 12.45 6.76 -3.70
N PHE A 219 12.11 5.50 -3.46
CA PHE A 219 11.50 5.13 -2.21
C PHE A 219 12.50 5.08 -1.06
N ASN A 220 13.71 4.58 -1.29
CA ASN A 220 14.73 4.55 -0.25
C ASN A 220 15.09 5.96 0.22
N ALA A 221 15.10 6.95 -0.68
CA ALA A 221 15.26 8.35 -0.28
C ALA A 221 14.14 8.86 0.62
N LEU A 222 12.89 8.47 0.37
CA LEU A 222 11.76 8.81 1.23
C LEU A 222 11.92 8.22 2.64
N ILE A 223 12.36 6.97 2.74
CA ILE A 223 12.38 6.26 4.03
C ILE A 223 13.72 6.33 4.78
N THR A 224 14.82 6.75 4.14
CA THR A 224 16.14 6.90 4.78
C THR A 224 16.70 8.31 4.74
N GLY A 225 16.18 9.16 3.84
CA GLY A 225 16.80 10.44 3.50
C GLY A 225 18.03 10.34 2.59
N PHE A 226 18.35 9.16 2.05
CA PHE A 226 19.51 8.93 1.19
C PHE A 226 19.17 8.94 -0.30
N ASP A 227 19.95 9.68 -1.09
CA ASP A 227 19.99 9.51 -2.54
C ASP A 227 20.55 8.12 -2.94
N LEU A 228 20.56 7.81 -4.23
CA LEU A 228 21.05 6.52 -4.76
C LEU A 228 22.48 6.22 -4.31
N ARG A 229 23.38 7.22 -4.36
CA ARG A 229 24.79 7.05 -4.01
C ARG A 229 24.95 6.68 -2.54
N MET A 230 24.29 7.41 -1.64
CA MET A 230 24.30 7.13 -0.21
C MET A 230 23.62 5.79 0.10
N SER A 231 22.52 5.47 -0.58
CA SER A 231 21.83 4.19 -0.44
C SER A 231 22.75 3.01 -0.74
N TYR A 232 23.54 3.06 -1.81
CA TYR A 232 24.51 2.02 -2.14
C TYR A 232 25.74 2.01 -1.23
N ALA A 233 26.23 3.17 -0.82
CA ALA A 233 27.42 3.27 0.03
C ALA A 233 27.16 2.84 1.48
N VAL A 234 25.99 3.19 2.03
CA VAL A 234 25.63 2.96 3.44
C VAL A 234 24.86 1.66 3.59
N CYS A 235 23.75 1.52 2.87
CA CYS A 235 22.83 0.39 3.03
C CYS A 235 23.28 -0.87 2.29
N ARG A 236 24.25 -0.76 1.38
CA ARG A 236 24.91 -1.87 0.66
C ARG A 236 23.95 -3.02 0.31
N PRO A 237 22.86 -2.77 -0.45
CA PRO A 237 21.73 -3.69 -0.56
C PRO A 237 22.03 -5.02 -1.29
N PHE A 238 23.24 -5.12 -1.87
CA PHE A 238 23.76 -6.30 -2.54
C PHE A 238 24.51 -7.25 -1.59
N GLU A 239 24.72 -6.84 -0.34
CA GLU A 239 25.37 -7.61 0.72
C GLU A 239 24.34 -8.14 1.72
N VAL A 240 24.47 -9.41 2.11
CA VAL A 240 23.53 -10.07 3.04
C VAL A 240 23.59 -9.39 4.41
N GLY A 241 22.42 -9.04 4.95
CA GLY A 241 22.27 -8.39 6.26
C GLY A 241 22.50 -6.88 6.26
N MET A 242 22.94 -6.29 5.15
CA MET A 242 23.24 -4.84 5.13
C MET A 242 21.99 -3.95 5.02
N LEU A 243 20.89 -4.46 4.45
CA LEU A 243 19.61 -3.74 4.46
C LEU A 243 19.03 -3.59 5.88
N ASP A 244 19.32 -4.52 6.78
CA ASP A 244 18.89 -4.46 8.18
C ASP A 244 19.54 -3.27 8.91
N GLU A 245 20.78 -2.93 8.54
CA GLU A 245 21.58 -1.82 9.09
C GLU A 245 21.28 -0.46 8.44
N CYS A 246 20.48 -0.45 7.38
CA CYS A 246 20.07 0.79 6.71
C CYS A 246 19.16 1.62 7.65
N PRO A 247 19.33 2.95 7.78
CA PRO A 247 18.56 3.76 8.73
C PRO A 247 17.15 4.05 8.21
N MET A 248 16.34 3.01 8.10
CA MET A 248 14.95 3.09 7.66
C MET A 248 14.09 3.76 8.74
N ILE A 249 13.24 4.71 8.36
CA ILE A 249 12.40 5.48 9.28
C ILE A 249 11.46 4.60 10.12
N TRP A 250 11.07 3.42 9.63
CA TRP A 250 10.25 2.49 10.41
C TRP A 250 10.98 1.99 11.67
N TYR A 251 12.32 1.95 11.69
CA TYR A 251 13.07 1.63 12.90
C TYR A 251 12.90 2.72 13.95
N ASP A 252 12.96 4.00 13.55
CA ASP A 252 12.69 5.12 14.45
C ASP A 252 11.26 5.07 15.01
N TYR A 253 10.27 4.75 14.17
CA TYR A 253 8.89 4.56 14.63
C TYR A 253 8.78 3.41 15.64
N ARG A 254 9.35 2.25 15.33
CA ARG A 254 9.37 1.07 16.20
C ARG A 254 9.98 1.39 17.56
N ASP A 255 11.15 2.03 17.56
CA ASP A 255 11.91 2.36 18.76
C ASP A 255 11.20 3.47 19.58
N ASN A 256 10.35 4.27 18.92
CA ASN A 256 9.43 5.21 19.55
C ASN A 256 8.09 4.58 19.98
N GLY A 257 7.99 3.25 20.01
CA GLY A 257 6.84 2.51 20.54
C GLY A 257 5.68 2.33 19.57
N TYR A 258 5.88 2.63 18.28
CA TYR A 258 4.88 2.33 17.26
C TYR A 258 4.86 0.84 16.92
N VAL A 259 3.70 0.36 16.49
CA VAL A 259 3.59 -0.89 15.75
C VAL A 259 3.90 -0.62 14.29
N THR A 260 4.78 -1.42 13.69
CA THR A 260 5.26 -1.22 12.33
C THR A 260 4.80 -2.32 11.38
N ALA A 261 4.47 -1.98 10.14
CA ALA A 261 4.11 -2.94 9.10
C ALA A 261 4.73 -2.61 7.75
N TYR A 262 5.10 -3.66 7.01
CA TYR A 262 5.50 -3.56 5.61
C TYR A 262 4.90 -4.71 4.80
N ALA A 263 4.15 -4.35 3.76
CA ALA A 263 3.60 -5.29 2.78
C ALA A 263 3.85 -4.74 1.37
N GLU A 264 4.31 -5.61 0.49
CA GLU A 264 4.52 -5.30 -0.92
C GLU A 264 4.15 -6.53 -1.73
N ASP A 265 3.31 -6.34 -2.75
CA ASP A 265 2.93 -7.42 -3.65
C ASP A 265 4.02 -7.68 -4.71
N TRP A 266 3.77 -8.63 -5.62
CA TRP A 266 4.73 -9.01 -6.67
C TRP A 266 6.11 -9.41 -6.13
N ALA A 267 6.15 -10.53 -5.41
CA ALA A 267 7.35 -11.07 -4.76
C ALA A 267 8.64 -11.00 -5.60
N ASP A 268 8.57 -11.27 -6.90
CA ASP A 268 9.72 -11.27 -7.82
C ASP A 268 10.30 -9.86 -8.10
N LEU A 269 9.47 -8.81 -8.06
CA LEU A 269 9.85 -7.42 -8.33
C LEU A 269 9.88 -6.52 -7.09
N SER A 270 9.56 -7.06 -5.91
CA SER A 270 9.56 -6.29 -4.66
C SER A 270 10.85 -5.47 -4.44
N THR A 271 10.69 -4.24 -3.97
CA THR A 271 11.66 -3.13 -3.91
C THR A 271 13.02 -3.54 -3.33
N TYR A 272 13.01 -4.35 -2.26
CA TYR A 272 14.20 -4.76 -1.53
C TYR A 272 14.75 -6.13 -1.95
N ASN A 273 14.09 -6.83 -2.87
CA ASN A 273 14.47 -8.16 -3.31
C ASN A 273 14.87 -8.21 -4.79
N TYR A 274 14.31 -7.33 -5.64
CA TYR A 274 14.71 -7.24 -7.04
C TYR A 274 16.19 -6.83 -7.16
N GLU A 275 17.00 -7.76 -7.65
CA GLU A 275 18.47 -7.65 -7.78
C GLU A 275 19.21 -7.33 -6.48
N LYS A 276 18.60 -7.62 -5.32
CA LYS A 276 19.13 -7.31 -3.98
C LYS A 276 19.06 -8.54 -3.08
N LYS A 277 19.65 -8.44 -1.89
CA LYS A 277 19.66 -9.55 -0.93
C LYS A 277 18.39 -9.66 -0.09
N GLY A 278 17.59 -8.60 -0.03
CA GLY A 278 16.50 -8.48 0.93
C GLY A 278 16.99 -8.37 2.36
N PHE A 279 16.06 -8.34 3.29
CA PHE A 279 16.38 -8.25 4.70
C PHE A 279 16.86 -9.61 5.23
N LEU A 280 17.79 -9.65 6.18
CA LEU A 280 18.12 -10.89 6.88
C LEU A 280 17.03 -11.21 7.91
N ASN A 281 16.59 -10.20 8.66
CA ASN A 281 15.49 -10.29 9.63
C ASN A 281 14.27 -9.48 9.16
N PRO A 282 13.03 -9.86 9.53
CA PRO A 282 11.86 -9.04 9.24
C PRO A 282 12.05 -7.57 9.71
N PRO A 283 11.95 -6.57 8.80
CA PRO A 283 12.30 -5.18 9.13
C PRO A 283 11.23 -4.48 9.99
N THR A 284 10.02 -5.02 10.04
CA THR A 284 8.87 -4.47 10.76
C THR A 284 8.21 -5.54 11.62
N ASP A 285 7.36 -5.13 12.57
CA ASP A 285 6.64 -6.05 13.46
C ASP A 285 5.67 -6.96 12.68
N TYR A 286 5.07 -6.41 11.62
CA TYR A 286 4.21 -7.14 10.68
C TYR A 286 4.79 -7.05 9.28
N TYR A 287 5.56 -8.07 8.92
CA TYR A 287 6.19 -8.19 7.60
C TYR A 287 5.48 -9.26 6.76
N PHE A 288 4.86 -8.82 5.66
CA PHE A 288 3.95 -9.67 4.87
C PHE A 288 4.59 -10.37 3.68
N LYS A 289 5.91 -10.24 3.48
CA LYS A 289 6.59 -10.91 2.35
C LYS A 289 6.33 -12.43 2.27
N PRO A 290 6.32 -13.21 3.36
CA PRO A 290 6.01 -14.64 3.27
C PRO A 290 4.61 -14.94 2.68
N TYR A 291 3.64 -14.04 2.87
CA TYR A 291 2.33 -14.16 2.23
C TYR A 291 2.46 -14.10 0.70
N PHE A 292 3.16 -13.08 0.18
CA PHE A 292 3.29 -12.87 -1.26
C PHE A 292 4.27 -13.85 -1.91
N ASP A 293 5.28 -14.34 -1.20
CA ASP A 293 6.16 -15.42 -1.66
C ASP A 293 5.39 -16.76 -1.76
N ALA A 294 4.49 -17.06 -0.81
CA ALA A 294 3.61 -18.23 -0.90
C ALA A 294 2.59 -18.08 -2.04
N CYS A 295 2.05 -16.88 -2.21
CA CYS A 295 1.21 -16.55 -3.34
C CYS A 295 1.93 -16.83 -4.66
N ARG A 296 3.16 -16.32 -4.80
CA ARG A 296 4.05 -16.54 -5.93
C ARG A 296 4.37 -18.02 -6.18
N SER A 297 4.52 -18.80 -5.11
CA SER A 297 4.94 -20.20 -5.20
C SER A 297 3.80 -21.15 -5.58
N ILE A 298 2.56 -20.83 -5.19
CA ILE A 298 1.42 -21.77 -5.24
C ILE A 298 0.23 -21.25 -6.04
N LEU A 299 -0.05 -19.94 -5.99
CA LEU A 299 -1.30 -19.33 -6.49
C LEU A 299 -1.09 -18.41 -7.70
N TYR A 300 0.15 -18.13 -8.06
CA TYR A 300 0.54 -17.25 -9.16
C TYR A 300 0.38 -17.98 -10.49
N ASN A 301 -0.82 -17.95 -11.05
CA ASN A 301 -1.13 -18.61 -12.32
C ASN A 301 -1.74 -17.66 -13.36
N THR A 302 -2.09 -16.43 -12.97
CA THR A 302 -2.81 -15.50 -13.85
C THR A 302 -2.03 -14.21 -14.02
N ILE A 303 -1.67 -13.93 -15.27
CA ILE A 303 -1.02 -12.70 -15.70
C ILE A 303 -2.04 -11.85 -16.45
N ILE A 304 -2.20 -10.59 -16.03
CA ILE A 304 -3.03 -9.58 -16.69
C ILE A 304 -2.16 -8.34 -16.89
N ASP A 305 -2.20 -7.78 -18.09
CA ASP A 305 -1.40 -6.60 -18.47
C ASP A 305 0.11 -6.79 -18.17
N SER A 306 0.62 -8.00 -18.40
CA SER A 306 2.01 -8.44 -18.09
C SER A 306 2.38 -8.50 -16.61
N MET A 307 1.42 -8.35 -15.71
CA MET A 307 1.62 -8.38 -14.26
C MET A 307 0.87 -9.55 -13.64
N PRO A 308 1.36 -10.14 -12.55
CA PRO A 308 0.58 -11.10 -11.81
C PRO A 308 -0.57 -10.46 -11.09
N PHE A 309 -1.78 -10.93 -11.35
CA PHE A 309 -2.94 -10.19 -10.90
C PHE A 309 -3.60 -10.82 -9.66
N TYR A 310 -3.76 -12.14 -9.66
CA TYR A 310 -4.48 -12.85 -8.60
C TYR A 310 -3.59 -13.50 -7.54
N CYS A 311 -4.19 -13.66 -6.36
CA CYS A 311 -3.68 -14.42 -5.24
C CYS A 311 -4.80 -15.25 -4.59
N GLY A 312 -5.11 -16.40 -5.20
CA GLY A 312 -6.31 -17.15 -4.84
C GLY A 312 -7.56 -16.43 -5.34
N PRO A 313 -8.60 -16.23 -4.50
CA PRO A 313 -9.88 -15.66 -4.94
C PRO A 313 -9.91 -14.12 -5.01
N GLN A 314 -8.79 -13.45 -4.74
CA GLN A 314 -8.69 -11.98 -4.72
C GLN A 314 -7.47 -11.52 -5.51
N THR A 315 -7.46 -10.26 -5.95
CA THR A 315 -6.25 -9.67 -6.55
C THR A 315 -5.16 -9.43 -5.52
N GLN A 316 -3.90 -9.41 -5.95
CA GLN A 316 -2.78 -9.07 -5.08
C GLN A 316 -2.89 -7.63 -4.55
N GLY A 317 -3.31 -6.69 -5.39
CA GLY A 317 -3.54 -5.30 -4.99
C GLY A 317 -4.64 -5.16 -3.92
N GLU A 318 -5.79 -5.80 -4.09
CA GLU A 318 -6.84 -5.82 -3.05
C GLU A 318 -6.36 -6.44 -1.75
N ARG A 319 -5.52 -7.48 -1.83
CA ARG A 319 -4.98 -8.09 -0.61
C ARG A 319 -4.09 -7.13 0.18
N ILE A 320 -3.28 -6.31 -0.49
CA ILE A 320 -2.49 -5.27 0.20
C ILE A 320 -3.42 -4.25 0.87
N LEU A 321 -4.49 -3.83 0.19
CA LEU A 321 -5.49 -2.92 0.75
C LEU A 321 -6.19 -3.52 1.98
N ASP A 322 -6.61 -4.79 1.91
CA ASP A 322 -7.20 -5.51 3.04
C ASP A 322 -6.23 -5.58 4.23
N ILE A 323 -4.96 -5.93 3.98
CA ILE A 323 -3.91 -5.97 5.00
C ILE A 323 -3.73 -4.58 5.65
N ALA A 324 -3.75 -3.51 4.87
CA ALA A 324 -3.62 -2.14 5.38
C ALA A 324 -4.78 -1.75 6.30
N LYS A 325 -6.01 -2.07 5.89
CA LYS A 325 -7.23 -1.81 6.68
C LYS A 325 -7.25 -2.65 7.96
N ASP A 326 -6.95 -3.95 7.86
CA ASP A 326 -6.89 -4.87 9.00
C ASP A 326 -5.83 -4.42 10.01
N PHE A 327 -4.66 -3.99 9.55
CA PHE A 327 -3.61 -3.44 10.41
C PHE A 327 -4.06 -2.16 11.11
N ALA A 328 -4.65 -1.22 10.37
CA ALA A 328 -5.14 0.02 10.93
C ALA A 328 -6.20 -0.22 12.03
N ASN A 329 -7.11 -1.16 11.81
CA ASN A 329 -8.18 -1.53 12.74
C ASN A 329 -7.65 -2.32 13.95
N ALA A 330 -6.80 -3.32 13.75
CA ALA A 330 -6.21 -4.13 14.82
C ALA A 330 -5.47 -3.27 15.86
N PHE A 331 -4.86 -2.17 15.41
CA PHE A 331 -4.11 -1.25 16.25
C PHE A 331 -4.80 0.10 16.46
N LYS A 332 -6.13 0.21 16.33
CA LYS A 332 -6.87 1.49 16.42
C LYS A 332 -6.42 2.40 17.57
N ASN A 333 -6.17 1.81 18.75
CA ASN A 333 -5.77 2.53 19.98
C ASN A 333 -4.26 2.56 20.25
N GLN A 334 -3.43 2.15 19.30
CA GLN A 334 -1.97 2.12 19.43
C GLN A 334 -1.33 2.99 18.34
N PRO A 335 -0.19 3.65 18.63
CA PRO A 335 0.58 4.33 17.59
C PRO A 335 1.05 3.31 16.56
N LYS A 336 0.85 3.61 15.27
CA LYS A 336 1.22 2.69 14.19
C LYS A 336 1.83 3.41 12.99
N PHE A 337 2.71 2.70 12.30
CA PHE A 337 3.36 3.13 11.07
C PHE A 337 3.32 1.97 10.08
N GLY A 338 2.65 2.14 8.94
CA GLY A 338 2.50 1.05 7.96
C GLY A 338 2.82 1.53 6.55
N ILE A 339 3.48 0.67 5.79
CA ILE A 339 3.72 0.84 4.35
C ILE A 339 3.11 -0.34 3.62
N PHE A 340 2.19 -0.04 2.71
CA PHE A 340 1.41 -1.01 1.95
C PHE A 340 1.52 -0.67 0.47
N TRP A 341 2.23 -1.51 -0.27
CA TRP A 341 2.70 -1.24 -1.62
C TRP A 341 2.08 -2.20 -2.63
N MET A 342 1.56 -1.63 -3.72
CA MET A 342 1.04 -2.38 -4.84
C MET A 342 1.73 -2.03 -6.17
N ASN A 343 2.15 -3.07 -6.87
CA ASN A 343 2.78 -3.08 -8.18
C ASN A 343 1.84 -3.68 -9.24
N THR A 344 1.02 -4.65 -8.83
CA THR A 344 0.38 -5.66 -9.71
C THR A 344 -0.75 -5.19 -10.63
N PHE A 345 -1.06 -3.89 -10.61
CA PHE A 345 -2.08 -3.31 -11.48
C PHE A 345 -1.62 -2.00 -12.14
N SER A 346 -0.35 -1.63 -12.04
CA SER A 346 0.13 -0.32 -12.51
C SER A 346 1.53 -0.32 -13.13
N HIS A 347 2.45 -1.18 -12.69
CA HIS A 347 3.88 -1.10 -13.05
C HIS A 347 4.15 -1.19 -14.57
N GLU A 348 3.53 -2.16 -15.25
CA GLU A 348 3.85 -2.45 -16.67
C GLU A 348 3.02 -1.65 -17.69
N ASN A 349 1.88 -1.10 -17.27
CA ASN A 349 0.91 -0.54 -18.21
C ASN A 349 0.19 0.68 -17.61
N VAL A 350 0.33 1.82 -18.30
CA VAL A 350 -0.20 3.14 -17.91
C VAL A 350 -1.71 3.17 -17.69
N THR A 351 -2.40 2.18 -18.22
CA THR A 351 -3.86 2.15 -18.27
C THR A 351 -4.44 1.11 -17.31
N SER A 352 -3.66 0.13 -16.86
CA SER A 352 -4.11 -0.88 -15.88
C SER A 352 -4.74 -0.32 -14.60
N PRO A 353 -4.38 0.88 -14.08
CA PRO A 353 -5.07 1.47 -12.94
C PRO A 353 -6.58 1.70 -13.14
N THR A 354 -7.09 1.77 -14.38
CA THR A 354 -8.54 1.88 -14.62
C THR A 354 -9.33 0.72 -14.04
N ARG A 355 -8.70 -0.46 -13.91
CA ARG A 355 -9.32 -1.65 -13.34
C ARG A 355 -9.62 -1.46 -11.85
N MET A 356 -8.84 -0.62 -11.17
CA MET A 356 -8.82 -0.51 -9.71
C MET A 356 -9.49 0.77 -9.18
N ASP A 357 -9.97 1.67 -10.04
CA ASP A 357 -10.55 2.95 -9.61
C ASP A 357 -11.71 2.77 -8.61
N GLU A 358 -12.68 1.91 -8.92
CA GLU A 358 -13.82 1.64 -8.02
C GLU A 358 -13.37 0.95 -6.72
N VAL A 359 -12.38 0.05 -6.81
CA VAL A 359 -11.83 -0.66 -5.66
C VAL A 359 -11.19 0.33 -4.68
N PHE A 360 -10.42 1.30 -5.20
CA PHE A 360 -9.78 2.33 -4.40
C PHE A 360 -10.74 3.36 -3.81
N GLU A 361 -11.72 3.82 -4.59
CA GLU A 361 -12.77 4.71 -4.07
C GLU A 361 -13.50 4.04 -2.89
N ARG A 362 -13.86 2.76 -3.03
CA ARG A 362 -14.47 1.98 -1.96
C ARG A 362 -13.54 1.82 -0.77
N TYR A 363 -12.27 1.50 -1.00
CA TYR A 363 -11.27 1.37 0.06
C TYR A 363 -11.13 2.64 0.89
N PHE A 364 -10.97 3.81 0.27
CA PHE A 364 -10.86 5.06 1.02
C PHE A 364 -12.18 5.46 1.69
N THR A 365 -13.33 5.13 1.09
CA THR A 365 -14.65 5.28 1.72
C THR A 365 -14.73 4.45 3.01
N ASP A 366 -14.26 3.20 2.96
CA ASP A 366 -14.19 2.33 4.12
C ASP A 366 -13.25 2.88 5.21
N LEU A 367 -12.06 3.38 4.84
CA LEU A 367 -11.16 4.01 5.80
C LEU A 367 -11.83 5.18 6.54
N LYS A 368 -12.61 6.00 5.82
CA LYS A 368 -13.39 7.08 6.43
C LYS A 368 -14.46 6.53 7.37
N ASN A 369 -15.26 5.56 6.91
CA ASN A 369 -16.35 5.00 7.69
C ASN A 369 -15.88 4.31 8.98
N ASP A 370 -14.71 3.68 8.94
CA ASP A 370 -14.09 2.98 10.09
C ASP A 370 -13.43 3.95 11.11
N GLY A 371 -13.37 5.25 10.79
CA GLY A 371 -12.71 6.27 11.61
C GLY A 371 -11.19 6.32 11.44
N ILE A 372 -10.64 5.69 10.40
CA ILE A 372 -9.18 5.57 10.20
C ILE A 372 -8.61 6.92 9.76
N LEU A 373 -9.30 7.70 8.92
CA LEU A 373 -8.82 9.02 8.48
C LEU A 373 -8.79 10.05 9.61
N GLU A 374 -9.61 9.85 10.65
CA GLU A 374 -9.73 10.70 11.83
C GLU A 374 -8.60 10.44 12.84
N ASP A 375 -7.95 9.28 12.78
CA ASP A 375 -6.90 8.87 13.72
C ASP A 375 -5.51 8.83 13.09
N ASN A 376 -5.41 8.67 11.77
CA ASN A 376 -4.15 8.40 11.07
C ASN A 376 -3.90 9.43 9.97
N MET A 377 -2.66 9.87 9.82
CA MET A 377 -2.21 10.50 8.58
C MET A 377 -2.15 9.40 7.51
N VAL A 378 -2.90 9.57 6.43
CA VAL A 378 -2.95 8.62 5.32
C VAL A 378 -2.34 9.27 4.08
N ILE A 379 -1.35 8.62 3.51
CA ILE A 379 -0.60 9.09 2.35
C ILE A 379 -0.87 8.11 1.21
N LEU A 380 -1.45 8.59 0.12
CA LEU A 380 -1.43 7.89 -1.16
C LEU A 380 -0.26 8.44 -1.98
N LEU A 381 0.71 7.61 -2.35
CA LEU A 381 1.81 8.06 -3.21
C LEU A 381 2.19 7.05 -4.28
N ALA A 382 2.96 7.53 -5.25
CA ALA A 382 3.82 6.71 -6.09
C ALA A 382 5.29 7.12 -5.93
N ASP A 383 6.18 6.21 -6.26
CA ASP A 383 7.63 6.37 -6.29
C ASP A 383 8.11 7.10 -7.57
N HIS A 384 7.48 6.80 -8.70
CA HIS A 384 7.63 7.48 -9.99
C HIS A 384 6.35 7.35 -10.84
N GLY A 385 6.28 8.06 -11.97
CA GLY A 385 5.26 7.81 -12.98
C GLY A 385 5.64 6.65 -13.91
N MET A 386 4.89 6.47 -15.00
CA MET A 386 5.10 5.34 -15.93
C MET A 386 6.46 5.41 -16.64
N ARG A 387 7.25 4.35 -16.47
CA ARG A 387 8.60 4.24 -17.04
C ARG A 387 8.69 3.44 -18.32
N PHE A 388 7.56 2.94 -18.82
CA PHE A 388 7.50 2.07 -19.98
C PHE A 388 6.43 2.51 -20.98
N GLY A 389 6.45 1.88 -22.15
CA GLY A 389 5.45 2.09 -23.18
C GLY A 389 5.55 3.43 -23.93
N PRO A 390 4.64 3.66 -24.90
CA PRO A 390 4.72 4.80 -25.81
C PRO A 390 4.64 6.15 -25.12
N ILE A 391 3.91 6.24 -23.99
CA ILE A 391 3.74 7.50 -23.25
C ILE A 391 5.08 8.11 -22.84
N ARG A 392 6.08 7.30 -22.49
CA ARG A 392 7.41 7.77 -22.09
C ARG A 392 8.14 8.58 -23.17
N THR A 393 7.80 8.38 -24.45
CA THR A 393 8.44 9.07 -25.57
C THR A 393 7.88 10.45 -25.86
N THR A 394 6.80 10.85 -25.18
CA THR A 394 6.12 12.13 -25.37
C THR A 394 6.67 13.18 -24.39
N ILE A 395 6.51 14.46 -24.70
CA ILE A 395 6.95 15.55 -23.81
C ILE A 395 6.17 15.48 -22.48
N GLN A 396 4.86 15.27 -22.55
CA GLN A 396 4.02 15.14 -21.36
C GLN A 396 4.43 13.93 -20.52
N GLY A 397 4.67 12.77 -21.15
CA GLY A 397 5.11 11.57 -20.44
C GLY A 397 6.47 11.74 -19.77
N TRP A 398 7.39 12.52 -20.36
CA TRP A 398 8.67 12.86 -19.72
C TRP A 398 8.48 13.61 -18.40
N TYR A 399 7.51 14.53 -18.32
CA TYR A 399 7.16 15.21 -17.06
C TYR A 399 6.39 14.30 -16.11
N GLU A 400 5.38 13.59 -16.60
CA GLU A 400 4.55 12.71 -15.77
C GLU A 400 5.36 11.59 -15.09
N GLU A 401 6.36 11.05 -15.77
CA GLU A 401 7.27 10.06 -15.19
C GLU A 401 8.02 10.60 -13.96
N ARG A 402 8.26 11.92 -13.90
CA ARG A 402 8.94 12.63 -12.80
C ARG A 402 7.99 13.15 -11.73
N LEU A 403 6.69 13.19 -11.99
CA LEU A 403 5.65 13.76 -11.13
C LEU A 403 4.67 12.67 -10.65
N PRO A 404 5.15 11.74 -9.79
CA PRO A 404 4.29 10.73 -9.20
C PRO A 404 3.14 11.36 -8.41
N VAL A 405 2.06 10.63 -8.27
CA VAL A 405 0.94 11.05 -7.42
C VAL A 405 1.39 11.16 -5.95
N ASN A 406 0.89 12.18 -5.24
CA ASN A 406 1.04 12.31 -3.79
C ASN A 406 -0.15 13.06 -3.20
N PHE A 407 -0.99 12.34 -2.46
CA PHE A 407 -2.11 12.87 -1.70
C PHE A 407 -1.92 12.58 -0.21
N ILE A 408 -2.10 13.59 0.64
CA ILE A 408 -1.96 13.41 2.10
C ILE A 408 -3.23 13.88 2.81
N SER A 409 -3.84 12.99 3.58
CA SER A 409 -4.85 13.34 4.59
C SER A 409 -4.20 13.46 5.96
N VAL A 410 -4.54 14.53 6.68
CA VAL A 410 -4.05 14.80 8.04
C VAL A 410 -5.24 14.89 8.99
N PRO A 411 -5.29 14.10 10.08
CA PRO A 411 -6.38 14.14 11.05
C PRO A 411 -6.64 15.53 11.62
N SER A 412 -7.92 15.88 11.77
CA SER A 412 -8.35 17.20 12.25
C SER A 412 -7.77 17.57 13.62
N TRP A 413 -7.68 16.61 14.55
CA TRP A 413 -7.07 16.82 15.87
C TRP A 413 -5.60 17.22 15.77
N PHE A 414 -4.84 16.64 14.83
CA PHE A 414 -3.43 16.96 14.63
C PHE A 414 -3.30 18.36 14.03
N GLN A 415 -4.18 18.73 13.10
CA GLN A 415 -4.20 20.07 12.52
C GLN A 415 -4.47 21.16 13.56
N GLN A 416 -5.35 20.89 14.52
CA GLN A 416 -5.70 21.80 15.60
C GLN A 416 -4.60 21.90 16.66
N ALA A 417 -3.96 20.78 17.01
CA ALA A 417 -2.86 20.75 17.96
C ALA A 417 -1.56 21.37 17.39
N TYR A 418 -1.34 21.26 16.07
CA TYR A 418 -0.11 21.69 15.40
C TYR A 418 -0.39 22.61 14.18
N PRO A 419 -1.02 23.79 14.37
CA PRO A 419 -1.49 24.64 13.27
C PRO A 419 -0.36 25.26 12.43
N ARG A 420 0.86 25.35 12.95
CA ARG A 420 2.02 25.82 12.15
C ARG A 420 2.42 24.77 11.11
N ASN A 421 2.50 23.51 11.51
CA ASN A 421 2.92 22.41 10.63
C ASN A 421 1.93 22.22 9.48
N THR A 422 0.63 22.39 9.75
CA THR A 422 -0.41 22.27 8.72
C THR A 422 -0.49 23.47 7.79
N ARG A 423 -0.23 24.69 8.28
CA ARG A 423 -0.08 25.86 7.40
C ARG A 423 1.10 25.70 6.45
N THR A 424 2.21 25.13 6.90
CA THR A 424 3.36 24.84 6.03
C THR A 424 3.01 23.80 4.98
N SER A 425 2.31 22.72 5.35
CA SER A 425 1.82 21.71 4.40
C SER A 425 0.87 22.30 3.34
N LYS A 426 -0.09 23.15 3.72
CA LYS A 426 -0.97 23.84 2.76
C LYS A 426 -0.21 24.81 1.85
N ARG A 427 0.85 25.46 2.35
CA ARG A 427 1.71 26.29 1.50
C ARG A 427 2.51 25.47 0.48
N MET A 428 2.94 24.25 0.84
CA MET A 428 3.61 23.34 -0.11
C MET A 428 2.67 22.81 -1.22
N GLN A 429 1.36 22.91 -1.04
CA GLN A 429 0.38 22.62 -2.10
C GLN A 429 0.26 23.78 -3.10
N GLU A 430 0.45 25.01 -2.64
CA GLU A 430 0.29 26.26 -3.42
C GLU A 430 1.60 26.76 -4.05
N SER A 431 2.75 26.15 -3.71
CA SER A 431 4.10 26.49 -4.18
C SER A 431 4.65 25.42 -5.09
#